data_AF-A0A1U7X6N3-F1
#
_entry.id   AF-A0A1U7X6N3-F1
#
_cell.length_a   1.000
_cell.length_b   1.000
_cell.length_c   1.000
_cell.angle_alpha   90.00
_cell.angle_beta   90.00
_cell.angle_gamma   90.00
#
_symmetry.space_group_name_H-M   'P 1'
#
loop_
_entity.id
_entity.type
_entity.pdbx_description
1 polymer ?
#
loop_
_entity_poly.entity_id
_entity_poly.type
_entity_poly.pdbx_seq_one_letter_code
_entity_poly.pdbx_strand_id
1 'polypeptide(L)'
;MAAPPNFEEGQSTYRPPRFNGHYFGWWKIRMRDFIMGEDSEKWDVICDGPFIPTKNLGDPPDAILKTKKEFNNVDKKAIEKNFRAKKILVCGIGPDEYNRISACQSAKNLGSPADSS
;
A
#
# COMPACT_ATOMS: atom_id res chain seq x y z
N MET A 1 -30.79 23.03 -2.43
CA MET A 1 -29.34 23.28 -2.35
C MET A 1 -28.75 22.17 -1.48
N ALA A 2 -27.82 21.37 -2.01
CA ALA A 2 -27.18 20.32 -1.21
C ALA A 2 -26.08 20.96 -0.36
N ALA A 3 -26.08 20.67 0.94
CA ALA A 3 -25.04 21.12 1.86
C ALA A 3 -23.66 20.58 1.41
N PRO A 4 -22.57 21.32 1.61
CA PRO A 4 -21.23 20.80 1.35
C PRO A 4 -21.01 19.54 2.22
N PRO A 5 -20.34 18.49 1.71
CA PRO A 5 -20.08 17.30 2.49
C PRO A 5 -19.27 17.69 3.72
N ASN A 6 -19.74 17.25 4.90
CA ASN A 6 -19.14 17.50 6.21
C ASN A 6 -17.61 17.48 6.16
N PHE A 7 -17.00 18.63 6.44
CA PHE A 7 -15.56 18.86 6.52
C PHE A 7 -14.91 18.30 7.80
N GLU A 8 -15.62 17.47 8.57
CA GLU A 8 -15.28 17.16 9.95
C GLU A 8 -14.34 15.95 10.13
N GLU A 9 -14.26 15.02 9.17
CA GLU A 9 -13.29 13.90 9.19
C GLU A 9 -12.21 14.07 8.11
N GLY A 10 -11.16 14.86 8.38
CA GLY A 10 -10.01 14.94 7.45
C GLY A 10 -9.05 16.12 7.59
N GLN A 11 -9.33 17.05 8.52
CA GLN A 11 -8.46 18.20 8.80
C GLN A 11 -7.39 17.92 9.86
N SER A 12 -7.41 16.74 10.51
CA SER A 12 -6.37 16.35 11.45
C SER A 12 -5.05 16.12 10.72
N THR A 13 -4.00 16.79 11.17
CA THR A 13 -2.61 16.53 10.76
C THR A 13 -2.05 15.26 11.39
N TYR A 14 -2.71 14.70 12.40
CA TYR A 14 -2.23 13.56 13.19
C TYR A 14 -2.93 12.24 12.85
N ARG A 15 -4.02 12.27 12.08
CA ARG A 15 -4.79 11.08 11.71
C ARG A 15 -4.81 10.95 10.18
N PRO A 16 -4.54 9.76 9.63
CA PRO A 16 -4.57 9.56 8.18
C PRO A 16 -5.96 9.88 7.62
N PRO A 17 -6.04 10.54 6.45
CA PRO A 17 -7.33 10.89 5.85
C PRO A 17 -8.08 9.61 5.46
N ARG A 18 -9.35 9.51 5.85
CA ARG A 18 -10.20 8.37 5.51
C ARG A 18 -10.76 8.54 4.09
N PHE A 19 -10.69 7.49 3.29
CA PHE A 19 -11.29 7.43 1.97
C PHE A 19 -12.78 7.15 2.12
N ASN A 20 -13.60 7.92 1.41
CA ASN A 20 -15.06 7.81 1.46
C ASN A 20 -15.66 7.29 0.13
N GLY A 21 -14.83 6.66 -0.72
CA GLY A 21 -15.25 6.18 -2.04
C GLY A 21 -15.34 7.25 -3.12
N HIS A 22 -15.25 8.55 -2.76
CA HIS A 22 -15.30 9.68 -3.68
C HIS A 22 -13.97 10.45 -3.69
N TYR A 23 -13.74 11.25 -4.74
CA TYR A 23 -12.58 12.16 -4.85
C TYR A 23 -11.22 11.48 -4.64
N PHE A 24 -11.01 10.30 -5.24
CA PHE A 24 -9.77 9.52 -5.08
C PHE A 24 -8.50 10.33 -5.33
N GLY A 25 -8.48 11.21 -6.34
CA GLY A 25 -7.34 12.09 -6.62
C GLY A 25 -7.01 13.02 -5.46
N TRP A 26 -8.01 13.63 -4.83
CA TRP A 26 -7.84 14.49 -3.67
C TRP A 26 -7.39 13.70 -2.43
N TRP A 27 -8.02 12.55 -2.17
CA TRP A 27 -7.62 11.66 -1.08
C TRP A 27 -6.16 11.19 -1.24
N LYS A 28 -5.74 10.84 -2.46
CA LYS A 28 -4.36 10.42 -2.76
C LYS A 28 -3.35 11.51 -2.44
N ILE A 29 -3.64 12.78 -2.79
CA ILE A 29 -2.78 13.92 -2.46
C ILE A 29 -2.68 14.09 -0.94
N ARG A 30 -3.82 14.07 -0.24
CA ARG A 30 -3.85 14.22 1.23
C ARG A 30 -3.13 13.08 1.95
N MET A 31 -3.27 11.85 1.46
CA MET A 31 -2.57 10.69 2.02
C MET A 31 -1.07 10.80 1.79
N ARG A 32 -0.64 11.26 0.62
CA ARG A 32 0.77 11.55 0.34
C ARG A 32 1.30 12.60 1.32
N ASP A 33 0.63 13.73 1.45
CA ASP A 33 1.08 14.82 2.34
C ASP A 33 1.16 14.36 3.81
N PHE A 34 0.20 13.54 4.25
CA PHE A 34 0.20 12.94 5.59
C PHE A 34 1.44 12.04 5.80
N ILE A 35 1.72 11.13 4.85
CA ILE A 35 2.86 10.21 4.97
C ILE A 35 4.18 10.96 4.86
N MET A 36 4.30 11.93 3.94
CA MET A 36 5.49 12.78 3.83
C MET A 36 5.72 13.62 5.08
N GLY A 37 4.66 14.09 5.74
CA GLY A 37 4.75 14.80 7.02
C GLY A 37 5.16 13.91 8.20
N GLU A 38 4.85 12.62 8.15
CA GLU A 38 5.26 11.65 9.17
C GLU A 38 6.69 11.15 8.98
N ASP A 39 7.05 10.75 7.75
CA ASP A 39 8.37 10.24 7.37
C ASP A 39 8.42 10.09 5.83
N SER A 40 9.19 10.94 5.16
CA SER A 40 9.34 10.91 3.70
C SER A 40 9.87 9.56 3.19
N GLU A 41 10.72 8.86 3.94
CA GLU A 41 11.24 7.55 3.55
C GLU A 41 10.14 6.49 3.50
N LYS A 42 9.03 6.65 4.23
CA LYS A 42 7.88 5.73 4.16
C LYS A 42 7.13 5.90 2.84
N TRP A 43 7.10 7.09 2.25
CA TRP A 43 6.44 7.32 0.97
C TRP A 43 7.20 6.66 -0.19
N ASP A 44 8.52 6.73 -0.17
CA ASP A 44 9.37 6.08 -1.18
C ASP A 44 9.12 4.57 -1.20
N VAL A 45 9.05 3.95 -0.03
CA VAL A 45 8.71 2.52 0.14
C VAL A 45 7.32 2.16 -0.42
N ILE A 46 6.37 3.09 -0.42
CA ILE A 46 5.04 2.86 -1.02
C ILE A 46 5.12 2.93 -2.55
N CYS A 47 5.91 3.87 -3.08
CA CYS A 47 6.07 4.06 -4.52
C CYS A 47 6.86 2.94 -5.17
N ASP A 48 7.95 2.50 -4.53
CA ASP A 48 8.83 1.43 -5.01
C ASP A 48 8.17 0.05 -4.93
N GLY A 49 7.07 -0.05 -4.19
CA GLY A 49 6.31 -1.29 -4.02
C GLY A 49 6.91 -2.20 -2.93
N PRO A 50 6.43 -3.45 -2.84
CA PRO A 50 6.91 -4.39 -1.82
C PRO A 50 8.42 -4.59 -1.97
N PHE A 51 9.19 -4.30 -0.91
CA PHE A 51 10.61 -4.65 -0.87
C PHE A 51 10.74 -6.16 -0.97
N ILE A 52 11.44 -6.64 -2.00
CA ILE A 52 11.73 -8.06 -2.22
C ILE A 52 13.22 -8.27 -1.95
N PRO A 53 13.59 -8.86 -0.80
CA PRO A 53 14.98 -9.14 -0.50
C PRO A 53 15.55 -10.14 -1.53
N THR A 54 16.52 -9.70 -2.32
CA THR A 54 17.26 -10.55 -3.28
C THR A 54 18.71 -10.71 -2.85
N LYS A 55 19.32 -11.81 -3.27
CA LYS A 55 20.75 -12.08 -3.15
C LYS A 55 21.33 -12.29 -4.54
N ASN A 56 22.51 -11.75 -4.77
CA ASN A 56 23.28 -12.01 -5.98
C ASN A 56 24.11 -13.27 -5.75
N LEU A 57 23.93 -14.28 -6.58
CA LEU A 57 24.77 -15.48 -6.56
C LEU A 57 25.77 -15.40 -7.71
N GLY A 58 26.97 -14.88 -7.41
CA GLY A 58 28.11 -14.91 -8.33
C GLY A 58 27.96 -14.10 -9.62
N ASP A 59 28.92 -14.32 -10.52
CA ASP A 59 28.95 -13.79 -11.89
C ASP A 59 28.68 -14.97 -12.84
N PRO A 60 27.60 -14.95 -13.66
CA PRO A 60 26.69 -13.83 -13.92
C PRO A 60 25.70 -13.55 -12.78
N PRO A 61 25.25 -12.30 -12.61
CA PRO A 61 24.38 -11.91 -11.50
C PRO A 61 22.95 -12.42 -11.69
N ASP A 62 22.72 -13.67 -11.28
CA ASP A 62 21.36 -14.16 -11.07
C ASP A 62 20.87 -13.70 -9.69
N ALA A 63 19.95 -12.73 -9.69
CA ALA A 63 19.28 -12.24 -8.50
C ALA A 63 18.23 -13.26 -8.04
N ILE A 64 18.54 -14.03 -7.00
CA ILE A 64 17.62 -15.00 -6.41
C ILE A 64 16.93 -14.36 -5.20
N LEU A 65 15.62 -14.58 -5.05
CA LEU A 65 14.89 -14.21 -3.84
C LEU A 65 15.54 -14.87 -2.61
N LYS A 66 15.82 -14.07 -1.58
CA LYS A 66 16.23 -14.61 -0.28
C LYS A 66 15.06 -15.34 0.36
N THR A 67 15.35 -16.46 1.00
CA THR A 67 14.41 -17.11 1.91
C THR A 67 14.35 -16.34 3.23
N LYS A 68 13.26 -16.49 4.00
CA LYS A 68 13.09 -15.82 5.31
C LYS A 68 14.25 -16.10 6.29
N LYS A 69 14.93 -17.23 6.15
CA LYS A 69 16.09 -17.63 6.96
C LYS A 69 17.35 -16.81 6.64
N GLU A 70 17.43 -16.28 5.42
CA GLU A 70 18.58 -15.51 4.90
C GLU A 70 18.40 -14.00 5.08
N PHE A 71 17.27 -13.56 5.66
CA PHE A 71 17.02 -12.14 5.89
C PHE A 71 17.98 -11.59 6.93
N ASN A 72 18.81 -10.65 6.48
CA ASN A 72 19.67 -9.89 7.37
C ASN A 72 18.87 -8.78 8.09
N ASN A 73 19.52 -8.02 8.96
CA ASN A 73 18.85 -6.96 9.72
C ASN A 73 18.31 -5.83 8.82
N VAL A 74 18.97 -5.56 7.69
CA VAL A 74 18.55 -4.56 6.71
C VAL A 74 17.26 -5.00 6.01
N ASP A 75 17.21 -6.26 5.56
CA ASP A 75 16.04 -6.86 4.91
C ASP A 75 14.82 -6.80 5.85
N LYS A 76 15.01 -7.16 7.13
CA LYS A 76 13.96 -7.11 8.15
C LYS A 76 13.45 -5.70 8.38
N LYS A 77 14.35 -4.71 8.49
CA LYS A 77 14.00 -3.29 8.67
C LYS A 77 13.22 -2.75 7.47
N ALA A 78 13.60 -3.13 6.25
CA ALA A 78 12.87 -2.75 5.04
C ALA A 78 11.46 -3.36 5.01
N ILE A 79 11.33 -4.67 5.29
CA ILE A 79 10.03 -5.34 5.38
C ILE A 79 9.13 -4.70 6.44
N GLU A 80 9.68 -4.35 7.60
CA GLU A 80 8.94 -3.68 8.66
C GLU A 80 8.42 -2.30 8.21
N LYS A 81 9.26 -1.51 7.54
CA LYS A 81 8.86 -0.22 6.93
C LYS A 81 7.72 -0.43 5.94
N ASN A 82 7.82 -1.41 5.02
CA ASN A 82 6.74 -1.75 4.09
C ASN A 82 5.45 -2.13 4.81
N PHE A 83 5.52 -2.90 5.89
CA PHE A 83 4.34 -3.31 6.66
C PHE A 83 3.66 -2.12 7.32
N ARG A 84 4.44 -1.22 7.95
CA ARG A 84 3.91 0.00 8.58
C ARG A 84 3.26 0.91 7.54
N ALA A 85 3.90 1.10 6.39
CA ALA A 85 3.36 1.89 5.28
C ALA A 85 2.04 1.30 4.75
N LYS A 86 1.98 -0.02 4.53
CA LYS A 86 0.73 -0.71 4.15
C LYS A 86 -0.37 -0.53 5.18
N LYS A 87 -0.04 -0.60 6.47
CA LYS A 87 -1.01 -0.39 7.56
C LYS A 87 -1.62 1.00 7.51
N ILE A 88 -0.82 2.04 7.28
CA ILE A 88 -1.31 3.44 7.14
C ILE A 88 -2.29 3.54 5.96
N LEU A 89 -1.94 2.95 4.82
CA LEU A 89 -2.81 2.95 3.63
C LEU A 89 -4.13 2.21 3.88
N VAL A 90 -4.09 1.01 4.48
CA VAL A 90 -5.31 0.24 4.78
C VAL A 90 -6.19 0.97 5.78
N CYS A 91 -5.61 1.57 6.83
CA CYS A 91 -6.36 2.41 7.77
C CYS A 91 -6.98 3.63 7.08
N GLY A 92 -6.29 4.22 6.11
CA GLY A 92 -6.80 5.33 5.31
C GLY A 92 -7.92 4.94 4.35
N ILE A 93 -7.94 3.73 3.81
CA ILE A 93 -9.02 3.25 2.94
C ILE A 93 -10.28 2.94 3.77
N GLY A 94 -10.09 2.37 4.96
CA GLY A 94 -11.19 1.91 5.80
C GLY A 94 -11.75 0.53 5.37
N PRO A 95 -12.49 -0.15 6.25
CA PRO A 95 -12.92 -1.53 6.03
C PRO A 95 -13.87 -1.69 4.84
N ASP A 96 -14.80 -0.75 4.64
CA ASP A 96 -15.83 -0.83 3.60
C ASP A 96 -15.24 -0.78 2.19
N GLU A 97 -14.37 0.21 1.95
CA GLU A 97 -13.68 0.36 0.67
C GLU A 97 -12.60 -0.72 0.47
N TYR A 98 -11.95 -1.17 1.54
CA TYR A 98 -11.02 -2.31 1.46
C TYR A 98 -11.75 -3.57 1.00
N ASN A 99 -12.92 -3.88 1.58
CA ASN A 99 -13.73 -5.02 1.19
C ASN A 99 -14.17 -4.92 -0.28
N ARG A 100 -14.54 -3.72 -0.74
CA ARG A 100 -14.92 -3.45 -2.12
C ARG A 100 -13.75 -3.70 -3.10
N ILE A 101 -12.55 -3.20 -2.79
CA ILE A 101 -11.35 -3.40 -3.60
C ILE A 101 -10.95 -4.88 -3.60
N SER A 102 -10.97 -5.53 -2.43
CA SER A 102 -10.63 -6.95 -2.27
C SER A 102 -11.60 -7.86 -3.02
N ALA A 103 -12.90 -7.56 -2.96
CA ALA A 103 -13.94 -8.30 -3.70
C ALA A 103 -13.76 -8.16 -5.22
N CYS A 104 -13.30 -7.01 -5.70
CA CYS A 104 -13.00 -6.81 -7.12
C CYS A 104 -11.76 -7.61 -7.56
N GLN A 105 -10.72 -7.68 -6.72
CA GLN A 105 -9.52 -8.47 -6.99
C GLN A 105 -9.80 -9.98 -7.00
N SER A 106 -10.63 -10.48 -6.07
CA SER A 106 -11.03 -11.89 -6.05
C SER A 106 -11.92 -12.25 -7.24
N ALA A 107 -12.87 -11.38 -7.61
CA ALA A 107 -13.73 -11.59 -8.78
C ALA A 107 -12.91 -11.66 -10.09
N LYS A 108 -11.86 -10.85 -10.22
CA LYS A 108 -10.98 -10.87 -11.41
C LYS A 108 -10.17 -12.16 -11.56
N ASN A 109 -9.79 -12.81 -10.46
CA ASN A 109 -9.04 -14.07 -10.49
C ASN A 109 -9.92 -15.31 -10.73
N LEU A 110 -11.23 -15.21 -10.52
CA LEU A 110 -12.18 -16.31 -10.70
C LEU A 110 -12.86 -16.31 -12.09
N GLY A 111 -12.64 -15.27 -12.90
CA GLY A 111 -13.39 -15.01 -14.14
C GLY A 111 -12.66 -15.30 -15.45
N SER A 112 -11.50 -15.96 -15.46
CA SER A 112 -10.93 -16.52 -16.70
C SER A 112 -11.21 -18.03 -16.73
N PRO A 113 -12.22 -18.49 -17.49
CA PRO A 113 -12.32 -19.91 -17.81
C PRO A 113 -11.05 -20.29 -18.56
N ALA A 114 -10.37 -21.33 -18.10
CA ALA A 114 -9.39 -22.03 -18.90
C ALA A 114 -10.09 -22.48 -20.18
N ASP A 115 -9.63 -21.98 -21.33
CA ASP A 115 -10.05 -22.46 -22.63
C ASP A 115 -9.80 -23.98 -22.68
N SER A 116 -10.91 -24.71 -22.58
CA SER A 116 -11.01 -26.15 -22.77
C SER A 116 -10.63 -26.48 -24.21
N SER A 117 -9.48 -27.14 -24.40
CA SER A 117 -9.19 -27.96 -25.58
C SER A 117 -9.72 -29.37 -25.40
#